data_AF-B4IM26-F1
#
_entry.id   AF-B4IM26-F1
#
_cell.length_a   1.000
_cell.length_b   1.000
_cell.length_c   1.000
_cell.angle_alpha   90.00
_cell.angle_beta   90.00
_cell.angle_gamma   90.00
#
_symmetry.space_group_name_H-M   'P 1'
#
loop_
_entity.id
_entity.type
_entity.pdbx_description
1 polymer ?
#
loop_
_entity_poly.entity_id
_entity_poly.type
_entity_poly.pdbx_seq_one_letter_code
_entity_poly.pdbx_strand_id
1 'polypeptide(L)'
;MLSQYNDIPQEYYCNGDNRPVDCGENCQCTHKIDVPLNAIVEVVLVDEVQQINISHPFHLHGTSFYVLGLGRSPDKQIQRMNLKHALELDQRGLLERQYLKPSLKDTVAVPNNGYAVLRFRADNPGFWLFHCHFQYHIVIGMNLVFQIGTPKDLPPVPPNFPRCGNHLPPIMA
;
A
#
# COMPACT_ATOMS: atom_id res chain seq x y z
N MET A 1 -7.08 -7.18 12.12
CA MET A 1 -6.12 -6.20 12.66
C MET A 1 -6.77 -5.15 13.54
N LEU A 2 -7.79 -4.41 13.08
CA LEU A 2 -8.36 -3.27 13.82
C LEU A 2 -8.77 -3.55 15.28
N SER A 3 -9.37 -4.71 15.57
CA SER A 3 -9.89 -5.05 16.92
C SER A 3 -9.08 -6.10 17.70
N GLN A 4 -8.14 -6.77 17.03
CA GLN A 4 -7.42 -7.95 17.52
C GLN A 4 -5.96 -7.91 17.10
N TYR A 5 -5.36 -6.71 17.09
CA TYR A 5 -3.96 -6.52 16.70
C TYR A 5 -3.01 -7.40 17.51
N ASN A 6 -3.24 -7.49 18.83
CA ASN A 6 -2.41 -8.27 19.74
C ASN A 6 -2.61 -9.79 19.62
N ASP A 7 -3.61 -10.25 18.87
CA ASP A 7 -3.87 -11.68 18.67
C ASP A 7 -3.04 -12.24 17.51
N ILE A 8 -2.38 -11.37 16.72
CA ILE A 8 -1.49 -11.75 15.62
C ILE A 8 -0.05 -11.69 16.16
N PRO A 9 0.69 -12.81 16.14
CA PRO A 9 2.08 -12.83 16.59
C PRO A 9 2.95 -11.88 15.74
N GLN A 10 3.89 -11.18 16.37
CA GLN A 10 4.63 -10.09 15.72
C GLN A 10 5.50 -10.58 14.55
N GLU A 11 5.93 -11.84 14.59
CA GLU A 11 6.68 -12.52 13.54
C GLU A 11 5.91 -12.67 12.21
N TYR A 12 4.58 -12.54 12.22
CA TYR A 12 3.78 -12.55 10.99
C TYR A 12 3.80 -11.19 10.26
N TYR A 13 4.22 -10.13 10.93
CA TYR A 13 4.38 -8.81 10.31
C TYR A 13 5.74 -8.68 9.65
N CYS A 14 5.75 -8.08 8.47
CA CYS A 14 6.96 -7.78 7.74
C CYS A 14 6.91 -6.41 7.09
N ASN A 15 8.08 -5.91 6.70
CA ASN A 15 8.23 -4.73 5.86
C ASN A 15 9.49 -4.87 4.99
N GLY A 16 9.93 -3.77 4.36
CA GLY A 16 11.13 -3.75 3.54
C GLY A 16 12.40 -4.21 4.26
N ASP A 17 12.51 -3.92 5.56
CA ASP A 17 13.71 -4.13 6.39
C ASP A 17 13.64 -5.40 7.24
N ASN A 18 12.43 -5.86 7.58
CA ASN A 18 12.19 -7.03 8.42
C ASN A 18 11.37 -8.07 7.66
N ARG A 19 12.06 -8.89 6.86
CA ARG A 19 11.46 -10.01 6.10
C ARG A 19 11.59 -11.31 6.90
N PRO A 20 10.68 -12.29 6.71
CA PRO A 20 10.83 -13.64 7.27
C PRO A 20 12.20 -14.27 6.98
N VAL A 21 12.72 -15.09 7.90
CA VAL A 21 14.07 -15.68 7.81
C VAL A 21 14.21 -16.64 6.61
N ASP A 22 13.12 -17.29 6.24
CA ASP A 22 12.99 -18.26 5.14
C ASP A 22 12.38 -17.63 3.86
N CYS A 23 12.45 -16.31 3.74
CA CYS A 23 11.91 -15.54 2.60
C CYS A 23 12.68 -15.86 1.30
N GLY A 24 12.17 -16.82 0.53
CA GLY A 24 12.60 -17.13 -0.84
C GLY A 24 11.91 -16.26 -1.90
N GLU A 25 11.71 -16.80 -3.10
CA GLU A 25 11.03 -16.07 -4.19
C GLU A 25 9.57 -15.71 -3.86
N ASN A 26 8.86 -16.62 -3.17
CA ASN A 26 7.45 -16.44 -2.78
C ASN A 26 7.34 -16.17 -1.27
N CYS A 27 7.83 -15.00 -0.88
CA CYS A 27 7.79 -14.56 0.50
C CYS A 27 6.36 -14.13 0.90
N GLN A 28 5.86 -14.69 2.00
CA GLN A 28 4.51 -14.41 2.48
C GLN A 28 4.55 -13.91 3.91
N CYS A 29 3.90 -12.78 4.15
CA CYS A 29 3.78 -12.16 5.45
C CYS A 29 2.71 -11.06 5.39
N THR A 30 2.28 -10.58 6.56
CA THR A 30 1.41 -9.41 6.64
C THR A 30 2.26 -8.15 6.48
N HIS A 31 2.35 -7.63 5.25
CA HIS A 31 3.14 -6.44 4.96
C HIS A 31 2.51 -5.21 5.61
N LYS A 32 3.22 -4.63 6.57
CA LYS A 32 2.75 -3.50 7.37
C LYS A 32 3.82 -2.39 7.40
N ILE A 33 3.40 -1.16 7.13
CA ILE A 33 4.24 0.03 7.25
C ILE A 33 3.72 0.88 8.40
N ASP A 34 4.58 1.11 9.41
CA ASP A 34 4.28 1.98 10.54
C ASP A 34 4.51 3.44 10.15
N VAL A 35 3.49 4.28 10.33
CA VAL A 35 3.47 5.70 9.95
C VAL A 35 3.13 6.55 11.18
N PRO A 36 3.97 7.54 11.55
CA PRO A 36 3.65 8.45 12.63
C PRO A 36 2.37 9.26 12.35
N LEU A 37 1.55 9.47 13.39
CA LEU A 37 0.36 10.30 13.29
C LEU A 37 0.73 11.73 12.84
N ASN A 38 -0.07 12.30 11.94
CA ASN A 38 0.11 13.60 11.28
C ASN A 38 1.31 13.73 10.32
N ALA A 39 2.04 12.65 10.05
CA ALA A 39 3.10 12.65 9.05
C ALA A 39 2.56 13.00 7.65
N ILE A 40 3.36 13.70 6.85
CA ILE A 40 3.13 13.81 5.40
C ILE A 40 3.84 12.63 4.75
N VAL A 41 3.06 11.73 4.15
CA VAL A 41 3.56 10.54 3.50
C VAL A 41 3.55 10.77 1.99
N GLU A 42 4.67 10.48 1.34
CA GLU A 42 4.77 10.39 -0.12
C GLU A 42 5.00 8.94 -0.51
N VAL A 43 4.19 8.43 -1.44
CA VAL A 43 4.29 7.08 -1.98
C VAL A 43 4.63 7.17 -3.45
N VAL A 44 5.75 6.57 -3.85
CA VAL A 44 6.11 6.39 -5.26
C VAL A 44 5.80 4.94 -5.64
N LEU A 45 4.71 4.74 -6.37
CA LEU A 45 4.35 3.45 -6.96
C LEU A 45 5.04 3.30 -8.30
N VAL A 46 5.59 2.10 -8.55
CA VAL A 46 6.24 1.75 -9.81
C VAL A 46 5.62 0.46 -10.32
N ASP A 47 5.19 0.47 -11.58
CA ASP A 47 4.72 -0.73 -12.27
C ASP A 47 5.88 -1.37 -13.04
N GLU A 48 6.37 -2.51 -12.55
CA GLU A 48 7.47 -3.26 -13.17
C GLU A 48 6.99 -4.34 -14.16
N VAL A 49 5.67 -4.54 -14.29
CA VAL A 49 5.11 -5.64 -15.07
C VAL A 49 5.15 -5.34 -16.56
N GLN A 50 5.71 -6.27 -17.32
CA GLN A 50 5.90 -6.16 -18.78
C GLN A 50 4.68 -6.59 -19.60
N GLN A 51 3.56 -6.90 -18.95
CA GLN A 51 2.32 -7.21 -19.66
C GLN A 51 1.74 -5.93 -20.27
N ILE A 52 1.57 -5.92 -21.59
CA ILE A 52 1.09 -4.77 -22.32
C ILE A 52 -0.38 -4.52 -21.94
N ASN A 53 -0.76 -3.24 -21.78
CA ASN A 53 -2.13 -2.79 -21.49
C ASN A 53 -2.71 -3.20 -20.12
N ILE A 54 -1.88 -3.59 -19.16
CA ILE A 54 -2.33 -3.77 -17.77
C ILE A 54 -1.88 -2.57 -16.94
N SER A 55 -2.83 -1.78 -16.47
CA SER A 55 -2.63 -0.77 -15.42
C SER A 55 -3.03 -1.35 -14.07
N HIS A 56 -2.37 -0.93 -13.00
CA HIS A 56 -2.71 -1.38 -11.65
C HIS A 56 -3.43 -0.25 -10.90
N PRO A 57 -4.77 -0.31 -10.71
CA PRO A 57 -5.48 0.67 -9.91
C PRO A 57 -5.16 0.45 -8.43
N PHE A 58 -4.50 1.39 -7.77
CA PHE A 58 -4.23 1.31 -6.33
C PHE A 58 -5.21 2.15 -5.54
N HIS A 59 -5.82 1.55 -4.54
CA HIS A 59 -6.80 2.15 -3.64
C HIS A 59 -6.26 2.18 -2.21
N LEU A 60 -6.50 3.30 -1.50
CA LEU A 60 -6.16 3.49 -0.10
C LEU A 60 -7.43 3.67 0.74
N HIS A 61 -7.54 2.87 1.81
CA HIS A 61 -8.61 3.02 2.79
C HIS A 61 -8.31 4.15 3.77
N GLY A 62 -9.35 4.67 4.44
CA GLY A 62 -9.22 5.60 5.58
C GLY A 62 -8.86 7.05 5.23
N THR A 63 -8.23 7.31 4.09
CA THR A 63 -7.92 8.67 3.64
C THR A 63 -7.89 8.74 2.12
N SER A 64 -8.16 9.93 1.58
CA SER A 64 -7.80 10.27 0.21
C SER A 64 -6.34 10.75 0.13
N PHE A 65 -5.77 10.73 -1.06
CA PHE A 65 -4.43 11.21 -1.38
C PHE A 65 -4.44 12.15 -2.58
N TYR A 66 -3.47 13.04 -2.63
CA TYR A 66 -3.19 13.87 -3.79
C TYR A 66 -2.32 13.09 -4.78
N VAL A 67 -2.74 13.02 -6.04
CA VAL A 67 -1.92 12.52 -7.13
C VAL A 67 -1.04 13.66 -7.63
N LEU A 68 0.24 13.61 -7.27
CA LEU A 68 1.22 14.64 -7.64
C LEU A 68 1.78 14.40 -9.04
N GLY A 69 1.94 13.15 -9.46
CA GLY A 69 2.53 12.83 -10.74
C GLY A 69 2.14 11.46 -11.23
N LEU A 70 2.00 11.33 -12.55
CA LEU A 70 1.85 10.07 -13.26
C LEU A 70 2.73 10.15 -14.49
N GLY A 71 3.49 9.10 -14.76
CA GLY A 71 4.40 9.15 -15.88
C GLY A 71 5.03 7.82 -16.24
N ARG A 72 5.92 7.89 -17.21
CA ARG A 72 6.84 6.83 -17.62
C ARG A 72 8.25 7.40 -17.65
N SER A 73 9.22 6.56 -17.98
CA SER A 73 10.59 7.04 -18.20
C SER A 73 10.61 8.20 -19.21
N PRO A 74 11.28 9.32 -18.90
CA PRO A 74 11.49 10.40 -19.87
C PRO A 74 12.42 9.98 -21.01
N ASP A 75 13.29 8.99 -20.77
CA ASP A 75 14.07 8.34 -21.81
C ASP A 75 13.20 7.35 -22.59
N LYS A 76 12.92 7.68 -23.86
CA LYS A 76 12.10 6.87 -24.78
C LYS A 76 12.74 5.52 -25.14
N GLN A 77 14.05 5.35 -24.93
CA GLN A 77 14.72 4.07 -25.11
C GLN A 77 14.41 3.09 -23.97
N ILE A 78 14.06 3.62 -22.79
CA ILE A 78 13.71 2.84 -21.62
C ILE A 78 12.22 2.57 -21.64
N GLN A 79 11.87 1.39 -22.15
CA GLN A 79 10.48 0.91 -22.19
C GLN A 79 10.03 0.25 -20.87
N ARG A 80 10.97 -0.01 -19.96
CA ARG A 80 10.74 -0.76 -18.72
C ARG A 80 11.04 0.14 -17.52
N MET A 81 10.01 0.42 -16.74
CA MET A 81 10.22 0.97 -15.41
C MET A 81 10.56 -0.17 -14.46
N ASN A 82 11.45 0.10 -13.52
CA ASN A 82 11.73 -0.74 -12.36
C ASN A 82 12.07 0.15 -11.18
N LEU A 83 12.12 -0.42 -9.97
CA LEU A 83 12.41 0.33 -8.75
C LEU A 83 13.74 1.12 -8.85
N LYS A 84 14.81 0.50 -9.37
CA LYS A 84 16.12 1.15 -9.49
C LYS A 84 16.06 2.40 -10.37
N HIS A 85 15.46 2.29 -11.55
CA HIS A 85 15.33 3.42 -12.48
C HIS A 85 14.42 4.51 -11.91
N ALA A 86 13.32 4.14 -11.23
CA ALA A 86 12.46 5.12 -10.57
C ALA A 86 13.20 5.89 -9.47
N LEU A 87 14.02 5.22 -8.67
CA LEU A 87 14.86 5.87 -7.65
C LEU A 87 15.90 6.82 -8.26
N GLU A 88 16.55 6.43 -9.36
CA GLU A 88 17.51 7.29 -10.07
C GLU A 88 16.82 8.53 -10.67
N LEU A 89 15.64 8.36 -11.27
CA LEU A 89 14.83 9.49 -11.74
C LEU A 89 14.45 10.40 -10.59
N ASP A 90 14.09 9.84 -9.43
CA ASP A 90 13.67 10.62 -8.28
C ASP A 90 14.81 11.47 -7.70
N GLN A 91 15.98 10.86 -7.52
CA GLN A 91 17.20 11.54 -7.05
C GLN A 91 17.61 12.69 -7.97
N ARG A 92 17.32 12.58 -9.27
CA ARG A 92 17.58 13.61 -10.27
C ARG A 92 16.45 14.63 -10.41
N GLY A 93 15.35 14.49 -9.68
CA GLY A 93 14.17 15.35 -9.77
C GLY A 93 13.37 15.18 -11.06
N LEU A 94 13.47 14.01 -11.71
CA LEU A 94 12.82 13.68 -12.98
C LEU A 94 11.50 12.91 -12.82
N LEU A 95 11.12 12.53 -11.60
CA LEU A 95 9.74 12.14 -11.30
C LEU A 95 8.91 13.42 -11.10
N GLU A 96 8.11 13.76 -12.10
CA GLU A 96 7.33 14.99 -12.13
C GLU A 96 6.34 15.05 -10.96
N ARG A 97 6.23 16.23 -10.34
CA ARG A 97 5.31 16.50 -9.23
C ARG A 97 4.61 17.84 -9.44
N GLN A 98 3.29 17.82 -9.48
CA GLN A 98 2.42 18.99 -9.58
C GLN A 98 1.89 19.37 -8.19
N TYR A 99 2.37 20.49 -7.64
CA TYR A 99 2.03 20.93 -6.29
C TYR A 99 0.91 21.98 -6.22
N LEU A 100 0.61 22.69 -7.31
CA LEU A 100 -0.31 23.83 -7.24
C LEU A 100 -1.77 23.38 -7.12
N LYS A 101 -2.17 22.35 -7.88
CA LYS A 101 -3.55 21.82 -7.93
C LYS A 101 -3.58 20.32 -8.25
N PRO A 102 -2.95 19.46 -7.45
CA PRO A 102 -3.05 18.01 -7.66
C PRO A 102 -4.49 17.52 -7.46
N SER A 103 -4.85 16.44 -8.15
CA SER A 103 -6.16 15.80 -7.99
C SER A 103 -6.21 15.02 -6.68
N LEU A 104 -7.25 15.24 -5.87
CA LEU A 104 -7.55 14.42 -4.69
C LEU A 104 -8.34 13.17 -5.11
N LYS A 105 -7.84 11.98 -4.76
CA LYS A 105 -8.44 10.69 -5.12
C LYS A 105 -8.24 9.68 -3.99
N ASP A 106 -9.04 8.62 -3.97
CA ASP A 106 -8.80 7.42 -3.15
C ASP A 106 -8.20 6.27 -3.97
N THR A 107 -8.24 6.38 -5.31
CA THR A 107 -7.84 5.34 -6.25
C THR A 107 -7.16 5.95 -7.46
N VAL A 108 -6.06 5.36 -7.91
CA VAL A 108 -5.30 5.81 -9.08
C VAL A 108 -4.83 4.63 -9.92
N ALA A 109 -5.07 4.70 -11.24
CA ALA A 109 -4.49 3.75 -12.19
C ALA A 109 -3.01 4.08 -12.40
N VAL A 110 -2.12 3.23 -11.88
CA VAL A 110 -0.69 3.33 -12.17
C VAL A 110 -0.48 2.98 -13.65
N PRO A 111 0.17 3.85 -14.45
CA PRO A 111 0.40 3.57 -15.85
C PRO A 111 1.27 2.31 -16.03
N ASN A 112 0.93 1.48 -17.02
CA ASN A 112 1.77 0.34 -17.39
C ASN A 112 3.21 0.78 -17.70
N ASN A 113 4.19 0.06 -17.15
CA ASN A 113 5.61 0.42 -17.21
C ASN A 113 5.84 1.89 -16.82
N GLY A 114 5.22 2.33 -15.74
CA GLY A 114 5.16 3.72 -15.31
C GLY A 114 5.28 3.89 -13.81
N TYR A 115 5.01 5.11 -13.36
CA TYR A 115 5.00 5.46 -11.95
C TYR A 115 3.81 6.34 -11.59
N ALA A 116 3.48 6.36 -10.30
CA ALA A 116 2.56 7.30 -9.68
C ALA A 116 3.17 7.87 -8.39
N VAL A 117 3.15 9.19 -8.24
CA VAL A 117 3.57 9.86 -7.00
C VAL A 117 2.32 10.34 -6.26
N LEU A 118 2.10 9.81 -5.08
CA LEU A 118 0.94 10.07 -4.24
C LEU A 118 1.39 10.75 -2.96
N ARG A 119 0.58 11.66 -2.41
CA ARG A 119 0.87 12.29 -1.12
C ARG A 119 -0.39 12.42 -0.28
N PHE A 120 -0.30 12.03 0.99
CA PHE A 120 -1.39 12.20 1.96
C PHE A 120 -0.85 12.62 3.32
N ARG A 121 -1.75 13.16 4.15
CA ARG A 121 -1.48 13.39 5.57
C ARG A 121 -2.03 12.20 6.34
N ALA A 122 -1.20 11.61 7.19
CA ALA A 122 -1.58 10.47 8.02
C ALA A 122 -2.29 10.94 9.30
N ASP A 123 -3.43 11.62 9.18
CA ASP A 123 -4.20 12.22 10.29
C ASP A 123 -5.37 11.35 10.79
N ASN A 124 -5.60 10.20 10.17
CA ASN A 124 -6.60 9.22 10.58
C ASN A 124 -5.94 7.97 11.19
N PRO A 125 -5.81 7.86 12.53
CA PRO A 125 -5.16 6.72 13.17
C PRO A 125 -5.92 5.42 12.94
N GLY A 126 -5.20 4.36 12.61
CA GLY A 126 -5.82 3.07 12.26
C GLY A 126 -4.91 2.17 11.43
N PHE A 127 -5.50 1.05 10.98
CA PHE A 127 -4.86 0.10 10.07
C PHE A 127 -5.56 0.16 8.71
N TRP A 128 -4.92 0.78 7.73
CA TRP A 128 -5.52 1.09 6.44
C TRP A 128 -4.92 0.26 5.33
N LEU A 129 -5.79 -0.52 4.66
CA LEU A 129 -5.38 -1.34 3.53
C LEU A 129 -5.06 -0.46 2.33
N PHE A 130 -3.91 -0.71 1.71
CA PHE A 130 -3.49 -0.12 0.46
C PHE A 130 -3.22 -1.24 -0.54
N HIS A 131 -4.01 -1.29 -1.60
CA HIS A 131 -4.03 -2.49 -2.45
C HIS A 131 -4.39 -2.19 -3.89
N CYS A 132 -3.99 -3.11 -4.78
CA CYS A 132 -4.53 -3.12 -6.12
C CYS A 132 -6.04 -3.45 -6.07
N HIS A 133 -6.84 -2.68 -6.78
CA HIS A 133 -8.30 -2.79 -6.85
C HIS A 133 -8.76 -3.78 -7.94
N PHE A 134 -7.87 -4.68 -8.36
CA PHE A 134 -8.23 -5.89 -9.08
C PHE A 134 -8.29 -7.06 -8.10
N GLN A 135 -9.45 -7.73 -8.03
CA GLN A 135 -9.74 -8.78 -7.04
C GLN A 135 -8.70 -9.91 -7.07
N TYR A 136 -8.24 -10.30 -8.27
CA TYR A 136 -7.21 -11.33 -8.37
C TYR A 136 -5.88 -10.86 -7.76
N HIS A 137 -5.45 -9.62 -8.02
CA HIS A 137 -4.18 -9.07 -7.54
C HIS A 137 -4.15 -8.89 -6.01
N ILE A 138 -5.25 -8.46 -5.41
CA ILE A 138 -5.34 -8.40 -3.94
C ILE A 138 -5.19 -9.81 -3.33
N VAL A 139 -5.83 -10.84 -3.91
CA VAL A 139 -5.77 -12.22 -3.39
C VAL A 139 -4.37 -12.82 -3.48
N ILE A 140 -3.62 -12.52 -4.55
CA ILE A 140 -2.23 -13.01 -4.70
C ILE A 140 -1.18 -12.15 -3.98
N GLY A 141 -1.60 -11.16 -3.18
CA GLY A 141 -0.71 -10.43 -2.27
C GLY A 141 -0.27 -9.03 -2.73
N MET A 142 -0.90 -8.44 -3.76
CA MET A 142 -0.61 -7.06 -4.20
C MET A 142 -1.29 -6.03 -3.27
N ASN A 143 -0.93 -6.06 -2.00
CA ASN A 143 -1.46 -5.23 -0.93
C ASN A 143 -0.46 -5.03 0.20
N LEU A 144 -0.67 -3.98 1.00
CA LEU A 144 -0.01 -3.73 2.28
C LEU A 144 -0.95 -2.97 3.22
N VAL A 145 -0.57 -2.84 4.48
CA VAL A 145 -1.31 -2.05 5.47
C VAL A 145 -0.46 -0.90 5.98
N PHE A 146 -0.99 0.31 5.94
CA PHE A 146 -0.45 1.44 6.70
C PHE A 146 -1.02 1.42 8.11
N GLN A 147 -0.16 1.27 9.13
CA GLN A 147 -0.52 1.52 10.52
C GLN A 147 -0.24 2.99 10.81
N ILE A 148 -1.28 3.82 10.89
CA ILE A 148 -1.17 5.23 11.24
C ILE A 148 -1.33 5.40 12.75
N GLY A 149 -0.30 5.94 13.40
CA GLY A 149 -0.26 6.11 14.85
C GLY A 149 -0.06 4.79 15.60
N THR A 150 -0.43 4.80 16.88
CA THR A 150 -0.28 3.69 17.81
C THR A 150 -1.64 3.18 18.27
N PRO A 151 -1.73 1.97 18.86
CA PRO A 151 -2.98 1.47 19.43
C PRO A 151 -3.67 2.39 20.44
N LYS A 152 -2.93 3.34 21.04
CA LYS A 152 -3.48 4.33 21.98
C LYS A 152 -4.24 5.46 21.29
N ASP A 153 -3.98 5.67 20.01
CA ASP A 153 -4.63 6.70 19.19
C ASP A 153 -5.96 6.23 18.59
N LEU A 154 -6.24 4.91 18.66
CA LEU A 154 -7.45 4.31 18.11
C LEU A 154 -8.62 4.39 19.11
N PRO A 155 -9.87 4.51 18.61
CA PRO A 155 -11.05 4.37 19.45
C PRO A 155 -11.13 2.96 20.05
N PRO A 156 -11.81 2.79 21.21
CA PRO A 156 -12.02 1.47 21.78
C PRO A 156 -12.83 0.58 20.82
N VAL A 157 -12.55 -0.72 20.85
CA VAL A 157 -13.29 -1.70 20.06
C VAL A 157 -14.77 -1.67 20.49
N PRO A 158 -15.72 -1.55 19.55
CA PRO A 158 -17.15 -1.55 19.89
C PRO A 158 -17.58 -2.79 20.68
N PRO A 159 -18.58 -2.69 21.57
CA PRO A 159 -19.13 -3.86 22.25
C PRO A 159 -19.68 -4.85 21.24
N ASN A 160 -19.51 -6.15 21.50
CA ASN A 160 -19.93 -7.26 20.62
C ASN A 160 -19.30 -7.26 19.22
N PHE A 161 -18.17 -6.57 19.02
CA PHE A 161 -17.44 -6.65 17.76
C PHE A 161 -16.96 -8.09 17.51
N PRO A 162 -17.15 -8.65 16.30
CA PRO A 162 -16.75 -10.02 16.00
C PRO A 162 -15.26 -10.26 16.26
N ARG A 163 -14.96 -11.41 16.86
CA ARG A 163 -13.59 -11.89 17.03
C ARG A 163 -13.31 -13.05 16.08
N CYS A 164 -12.07 -13.14 15.59
CA CYS A 164 -11.55 -14.31 14.90
C CYS A 164 -11.79 -15.58 15.75
N GLY A 165 -12.15 -16.68 15.10
CA GLY A 165 -12.47 -17.94 15.78
C GLY A 165 -13.91 -18.08 16.29
N ASN A 166 -14.72 -17.01 16.25
CA ASN A 166 -16.14 -17.07 16.67
C ASN A 166 -17.07 -17.66 15.60
N HIS A 167 -16.62 -17.83 14.36
CA HIS A 167 -17.41 -18.48 13.31
C HIS A 167 -17.14 -20.00 13.32
N LEU A 168 -17.99 -20.73 14.03
CA LEU A 168 -18.12 -22.18 13.85
C LEU A 168 -19.17 -22.39 12.75
N PRO A 169 -18.81 -22.90 11.56
CA PRO A 169 -19.82 -23.25 10.57
C PRO A 169 -20.78 -24.27 11.19
N PRO A 170 -22.10 -24.21 10.89
CA PRO A 170 -23.01 -25.24 11.33
C PRO A 170 -22.48 -26.59 10.84
N ILE A 171 -22.23 -27.49 11.78
CA ILE A 171 -21.93 -28.89 11.46
C ILE A 171 -23.24 -29.43 10.90
N MET A 172 -23.33 -29.58 9.58
CA MET A 172 -24.43 -30.31 8.97
C MET A 172 -24.30 -31.76 9.44
N ALA A 173 -25.14 -32.13 10.41
CA ALA A 173 -25.30 -33.50 10.89
C ALA A 173 -26.21 -34.29 9.95
#